data_AF-A0A336JTA6-F1
#
_entry.id   AF-A0A336JTA6-F1
#
_cell.length_a   1.000
_cell.length_b   1.000
_cell.length_c   1.000
_cell.angle_alpha   90.00
_cell.angle_beta   90.00
_cell.angle_gamma   90.00
#
_symmetry.space_group_name_H-M   'P 1'
#
loop_
_entity.id
_entity.type
_entity.pdbx_description
1 polymer ?
#
loop_
_entity_poly.entity_id
_entity_poly.type
_entity_poly.pdbx_seq_one_letter_code
_entity_poly.pdbx_strand_id
1 'polypeptide(L)' 'MERFVRNENIKRYRDLLKTEIDPDKRRVIQKLLAEEEAKELASER' A
#
# COMPACT_ATOMS: atom_id res chain seq x y z
N MET A 1 14.83 -9.66 -0.92
CA MET A 1 13.87 -9.68 0.20
C MET A 1 12.92 -8.49 0.15
N GLU A 2 13.42 -7.26 0.00
CA GLU A 2 12.57 -6.06 0.06
C GLU A 2 11.48 -5.99 -1.00
N ARG A 3 11.76 -6.33 -2.28
CA ARG A 3 10.71 -6.38 -3.32
C ARG A 3 9.53 -7.30 -2.96
N PHE A 4 9.81 -8.43 -2.32
CA PHE A 4 8.77 -9.37 -1.92
C PHE A 4 7.90 -8.81 -0.79
N VAL A 5 8.54 -8.23 0.24
CA VAL A 5 7.83 -7.59 1.35
C VAL A 5 6.96 -6.43 0.85
N ARG A 6 7.48 -5.62 -0.10
CA ARG A 6 6.71 -4.53 -0.72
C ARG A 6 5.49 -5.03 -1.48
N ASN A 7 5.64 -6.06 -2.32
CA ASN A 7 4.51 -6.61 -3.07
C ASN A 7 3.41 -7.15 -2.14
N GLU A 8 3.80 -7.80 -1.04
CA GLU A 8 2.86 -8.27 -0.03
C GLU A 8 2.19 -7.11 0.71
N ASN A 9 2.92 -6.03 1.01
CA ASN A 9 2.34 -4.81 1.60
C ASN A 9 1.30 -4.17 0.69
N ILE A 10 1.61 -3.98 -0.60
CA ILE A 10 0.69 -3.42 -1.61
C ILE A 10 -0.58 -4.27 -1.70
N LYS A 11 -0.42 -5.59 -1.80
CA LYS A 11 -1.55 -6.53 -1.85
C LYS A 11 -2.41 -6.42 -0.58
N ARG A 12 -1.79 -6.40 0.59
CA ARG A 12 -2.47 -6.28 1.88
C ARG A 12 -3.24 -4.97 2.01
N TYR A 13 -2.67 -3.83 1.61
CA TYR A 13 -3.38 -2.55 1.66
C TYR A 13 -4.58 -2.53 0.70
N ARG A 14 -4.43 -3.09 -0.51
CA ARG A 14 -5.56 -3.23 -1.46
C ARG A 14 -6.68 -4.10 -0.90
N ASP A 15 -6.34 -5.19 -0.21
CA ASP A 15 -7.35 -6.05 0.42
C ASP A 15 -8.05 -5.36 1.59
N LEU A 16 -7.31 -4.62 2.43
CA LEU A 16 -7.90 -3.82 3.51
C LEU A 16 -8.89 -2.76 2.99
N LEU A 17 -8.57 -2.11 1.86
CA LEU A 17 -9.46 -1.11 1.24
C LEU A 17 -10.78 -1.69 0.73
N LYS A 18 -10.87 -3.00 0.47
CA LYS A 18 -12.12 -3.64 0.04
C LYS A 18 -13.13 -3.77 1.17
N THR A 19 -12.65 -3.91 2.41
CA THR A 19 -13.50 -4.18 3.57
C THR A 19 -13.61 -3.01 4.54
N GLU A 20 -12.72 -2.00 4.43
CA GLU A 20 -12.73 -0.84 5.32
C GLU A 20 -13.87 0.13 4.97
N ILE A 21 -14.76 0.33 5.93
CA ILE A 21 -15.95 1.19 5.84
C ILE A 21 -15.73 2.54 6.52
N ASP A 22 -14.76 2.63 7.43
CA ASP A 22 -14.41 3.86 8.11
C ASP A 22 -13.64 4.77 7.13
N PRO A 23 -14.19 5.95 6.79
CA PRO A 23 -13.58 6.84 5.80
C PRO A 23 -12.22 7.39 6.24
N ASP A 24 -11.99 7.57 7.54
CA ASP A 24 -10.73 8.10 8.04
C ASP A 24 -9.64 7.02 8.03
N LYS A 25 -9.98 5.79 8.42
CA LYS A 25 -9.05 4.65 8.25
C LYS A 25 -8.77 4.36 6.79
N ARG A 26 -9.78 4.46 5.93
CA ARG A 26 -9.63 4.28 4.48
C ARG A 26 -8.65 5.28 3.88
N ARG A 27 -8.69 6.55 4.31
CA ARG A 27 -7.72 7.58 3.90
C ARG A 27 -6.29 7.23 4.35
N VAL A 28 -6.13 6.75 5.57
CA VAL A 28 -4.81 6.32 6.08
C VAL A 28 -4.27 5.16 5.25
N ILE A 29 -5.08 4.13 4.98
CA ILE A 29 -4.66 2.97 4.18
C ILE A 29 -4.31 3.39 2.74
N GLN A 30 -5.07 4.31 2.14
CA GLN A 30 -4.76 4.87 0.82
C GLN A 30 -3.41 5.60 0.81
N LYS A 31 -3.12 6.39 1.85
CA LYS A 31 -1.83 7.08 1.98
C LYS A 31 -0.67 6.09 2.07
N LEU A 32 -0.80 5.05 2.90
CA LEU A 32 0.22 4.01 3.05
C LEU A 32 0.45 3.22 1.75
N LEU A 33 -0.63 2.92 1.02
CA LEU A 33 -0.54 2.27 -0.29
C LEU A 33 0.24 3.15 -1.29
N ALA A 34 -0.08 4.44 -1.37
CA ALA A 34 0.60 5.36 -2.28
C ALA A 34 2.09 5.54 -1.93
N GLU A 35 2.44 5.59 -0.63
CA GLU A 35 3.83 5.62 -0.17
C GLU A 35 4.59 4.34 -0.56
N GLU A 36 3.94 3.18 -0.50
CA GLU A 36 4.56 1.91 -0.87
C GLU A 36 4.72 1.76 -2.39
N GLU A 37 3.73 2.20 -3.19
CA GLU A 37 3.80 2.24 -4.66
C GLU A 37 4.86 3.25 -5.13
N ALA A 38 5.04 4.38 -4.45
CA ALA A 38 6.08 5.35 -4.79
C ALA A 38 7.52 4.82 -4.60
N LYS A 39 7.72 3.87 -3.66
CA LYS A 39 9.01 3.20 -3.48
C LYS A 39 9.38 2.29 -4.66
N GLU A 40 8.40 1.84 -5.44
CA GLU A 40 8.63 1.09 -6.68
C GLU A 40 9.37 1.96 -7.70
N LEU A 41 8.87 3.17 -7.95
CA LEU A 41 9.46 4.13 -8.88
C LEU A 41 10.87 4.60 -8.50
N ALA A 42 11.18 4.64 -7.20
CA ALA A 42 12.49 5.04 -6.70
C ALA A 42 13.55 3.92 -6.76
N SER A 43 13.12 2.66 -6.76
CA SER A 43 14.02 1.49 -6.77
C SER A 43 14.34 0.98 -8.17
N GLU A 44 13.70 1.51 -9.21
CA GLU A 44 13.93 1.20 -10.64
C GLU A 44 14.74 2.29 -11.39
N ARG A 45 15.23 3.31 -10.67
CA ARG A 45 16.21 4.31 -11.18
C ARG A 45 17.62 3.97 -10.72
#